data_AF-A0A850W650-F1
#
_entry.id   AF-A0A850W650-F1
#
_cell.length_a   1.000
_cell.length_b   1.000
_cell.length_c   1.000
_cell.angle_alpha   90.00
_cell.angle_beta   90.00
_cell.angle_gamma   90.00
#
_symmetry.space_group_name_H-M   'P 1'
#
loop_
_entity.id
_entity.type
_entity.pdbx_description
1 polymer ?
#
loop_
_entity_poly.entity_id
_entity_poly.type
_entity_poly.pdbx_seq_one_letter_code
_entity_poly.pdbx_strand_id
1 'polypeptide(L)'
;KVSTGSYKRQVYEVPSGKQLVDQAVIDRITWATWTSVLGDEVIGIWSRHAEKADVNCACVSHSGINLVTGDDFGMVKLFDFPCPEKFVRTCFCIVATKSAVDVMVLYYFSRRRMMEISPTLNL
;
A
#
# COMPACT_ATOMS: atom_id res chain seq x y z
N LYS A 1 -12.98 -0.61 -4.05
CA LYS A 1 -12.09 -1.77 -4.20
C LYS A 1 -12.74 -2.74 -5.18
N VAL A 2 -12.43 -2.66 -6.48
CA VAL A 2 -12.76 -3.75 -7.42
C VAL A 2 -11.48 -4.53 -7.59
N SER A 3 -11.18 -5.40 -6.63
CA SER A 3 -10.18 -6.43 -6.81
C SER A 3 -10.95 -7.64 -7.30
N THR A 4 -10.93 -7.91 -8.59
CA THR A 4 -11.38 -9.22 -9.08
C THR A 4 -10.45 -10.25 -8.44
N GLY A 5 -11.00 -11.36 -7.93
CA GLY A 5 -10.22 -12.43 -7.27
C GLY A 5 -9.17 -13.11 -8.16
N SER A 6 -8.99 -12.61 -9.38
CA SER A 6 -7.99 -13.02 -10.36
C SER A 6 -6.64 -12.28 -10.22
N TYR A 7 -6.50 -11.33 -9.29
CA TYR A 7 -5.28 -10.53 -9.09
C TYR A 7 -4.76 -9.87 -10.39
N LYS A 8 -5.69 -9.42 -11.25
CA LYS A 8 -5.38 -8.72 -12.51
C LYS A 8 -5.84 -7.27 -12.46
N ARG A 9 -4.96 -6.35 -12.87
CA ARG A 9 -5.32 -4.94 -13.07
C ARG A 9 -6.26 -4.83 -14.27
N GLN A 10 -7.40 -4.17 -14.07
CA GLN A 10 -8.38 -3.87 -15.11
C GLN A 10 -8.67 -2.38 -15.09
N VAL A 11 -8.74 -1.77 -16.27
CA VAL A 11 -9.01 -0.34 -16.46
C VAL A 11 -10.28 -0.18 -17.28
N TYR A 12 -11.13 0.74 -16.86
CA TYR A 12 -12.42 1.00 -17.51
C TYR A 12 -12.57 2.48 -17.79
N GLU A 13 -13.14 2.80 -18.95
CA GLU A 13 -13.52 4.16 -19.31
C GLU A 13 -14.88 4.51 -18.65
N VAL A 14 -15.02 5.74 -18.19
CA VAL A 14 -16.26 6.29 -17.62
C VAL A 14 -16.71 7.46 -18.52
N PRO A 15 -18.02 7.60 -18.85
CA PRO A 15 -19.16 6.84 -18.33
C PRO A 15 -19.50 5.56 -19.11
N SER A 16 -18.78 5.26 -20.21
CA SER A 16 -19.12 4.16 -21.12
C SER A 16 -19.06 2.77 -20.46
N GLY A 17 -18.27 2.60 -19.39
CA GLY A 17 -18.02 1.31 -18.73
C GLY A 17 -17.18 0.35 -19.58
N LYS A 18 -16.65 0.81 -20.73
CA LYS A 18 -15.88 -0.03 -21.65
C LYS A 18 -14.53 -0.37 -21.02
N GLN A 19 -14.18 -1.65 -21.00
CA GLN A 19 -12.86 -2.08 -20.56
C GLN A 19 -11.79 -1.64 -21.57
N LEU A 20 -10.76 -0.97 -21.07
CA LEU A 20 -9.54 -0.70 -21.84
C LEU A 20 -8.65 -1.94 -21.76
N VAL A 21 -8.30 -2.48 -22.94
CA VAL A 21 -7.46 -3.68 -23.07
C VAL A 21 -6.10 -3.34 -23.71
N ASP A 22 -5.99 -2.17 -24.35
CA ASP A 22 -4.76 -1.69 -24.96
C ASP A 22 -3.79 -1.17 -23.89
N GLN A 23 -2.70 -1.91 -23.67
CA GLN A 23 -1.68 -1.58 -22.68
C GLN A 23 -0.97 -0.26 -23.00
N ALA A 24 -0.73 0.06 -24.28
CA ALA A 24 -0.04 1.28 -24.66
C ALA A 24 -0.84 2.54 -24.32
N VAL A 25 -2.17 2.42 -24.29
CA VAL A 25 -3.06 3.49 -23.82
C VAL A 25 -3.02 3.56 -22.30
N ILE A 26 -3.11 2.41 -21.62
CA ILE A 26 -3.11 2.32 -20.15
C ILE A 26 -1.82 2.93 -19.55
N ASP A 27 -0.66 2.62 -20.13
CA ASP A 27 0.64 3.09 -19.64
C ASP A 27 0.83 4.61 -19.79
N ARG A 28 0.04 5.26 -20.65
CA ARG A 28 0.05 6.71 -20.83
C ARG A 28 -0.89 7.44 -19.87
N ILE A 29 -1.71 6.74 -19.10
CA ILE A 29 -2.65 7.35 -18.16
C ILE A 29 -1.90 7.86 -16.94
N THR A 30 -2.03 9.16 -16.68
CA THR A 30 -1.60 9.75 -15.39
C THR A 30 -2.74 9.63 -14.38
N TRP A 31 -2.50 8.88 -13.30
CA TRP A 31 -3.49 8.66 -12.25
C TRP A 31 -3.54 9.83 -11.28
N ALA A 32 -4.74 10.30 -10.96
CA ALA A 32 -4.94 11.36 -9.96
C ALA A 32 -4.65 10.86 -8.53
N THR A 33 -5.03 9.63 -8.23
CA THR A 33 -4.77 8.96 -6.95
C THR A 33 -4.52 7.50 -7.18
N TRP A 34 -3.77 6.86 -6.27
CA TRP A 34 -3.48 5.44 -6.36
C TRP A 34 -3.87 4.70 -5.09
N THR A 35 -4.81 3.76 -5.22
CA THR A 35 -5.29 2.91 -4.12
C THR A 35 -5.24 1.42 -4.44
N SER A 36 -4.64 1.06 -5.58
CA SER A 36 -4.57 -0.34 -6.04
C SER A 36 -3.33 -1.02 -5.45
N VAL A 37 -3.47 -2.28 -5.05
CA VAL A 37 -2.32 -3.14 -4.68
C VAL A 37 -1.67 -3.79 -5.91
N LEU A 38 -2.27 -3.58 -7.09
CA LEU A 38 -1.84 -4.12 -8.38
C LEU A 38 -1.47 -2.99 -9.34
N GLY A 39 -0.31 -3.11 -9.97
CA GLY A 39 0.22 -2.19 -10.98
C GLY A 39 1.75 -2.20 -10.97
N ASP A 40 2.35 -1.80 -12.08
CA ASP A 40 3.81 -1.79 -12.24
C ASP A 40 4.46 -0.77 -11.30
N GLU A 41 3.72 0.29 -10.99
CA GLU A 41 4.10 1.39 -10.10
C GLU A 41 4.21 0.96 -8.64
N VAL A 42 3.62 -0.18 -8.25
CA VAL A 42 3.58 -0.66 -6.86
C VAL A 42 4.03 -2.11 -6.68
N ILE A 43 4.65 -2.72 -7.69
CA ILE A 43 5.10 -4.12 -7.62
C ILE A 43 6.05 -4.40 -6.44
N GLY A 44 6.73 -3.37 -5.96
CA GLY A 44 7.66 -3.42 -4.85
C GLY A 44 7.04 -3.71 -3.48
N ILE A 45 5.74 -3.50 -3.30
CA ILE A 45 5.06 -3.72 -2.01
C ILE A 45 5.00 -5.21 -1.62
N TRP A 46 5.17 -6.10 -2.59
CA TRP A 46 5.12 -7.55 -2.41
C TRP A 46 6.48 -8.08 -1.93
N SER A 47 6.49 -8.73 -0.76
CA SER A 47 7.71 -9.32 -0.18
C SER A 47 8.16 -10.58 -0.93
N ARG A 48 9.46 -10.90 -0.90
CA ARG A 48 10.01 -12.17 -1.44
C ARG A 48 9.34 -13.42 -0.87
N HIS A 49 8.91 -13.35 0.38
CA HIS A 49 8.31 -14.46 1.11
C HIS A 49 6.81 -14.28 1.30
N ALA A 50 6.14 -13.52 0.42
CA ALA A 50 4.70 -13.29 0.46
C ALA A 50 3.89 -14.55 0.06
N GLU A 51 4.28 -15.72 0.57
CA GLU A 51 3.48 -16.94 0.48
C GLU A 51 2.33 -16.95 1.51
N LYS A 52 2.36 -16.01 2.47
CA LYS A 52 1.38 -15.94 3.57
C LYS A 52 0.88 -14.54 3.93
N ALA A 53 1.46 -13.47 3.40
CA ALA A 53 1.11 -12.10 3.76
C ALA A 53 0.49 -11.39 2.55
N ASP A 54 -0.84 -11.39 2.48
CA ASP A 54 -1.56 -10.73 1.40
C ASP A 54 -1.66 -9.23 1.68
N VAL A 55 -1.08 -8.42 0.79
CA VAL A 55 -1.26 -6.96 0.84
C VAL A 55 -2.72 -6.65 0.48
N ASN A 56 -3.47 -6.17 1.47
CA ASN A 56 -4.91 -5.99 1.37
C ASN A 56 -5.30 -4.61 0.85
N CYS A 57 -4.49 -3.60 1.18
CA CYS A 57 -4.75 -2.22 0.81
C CYS A 57 -3.45 -1.48 0.52
N ALA A 58 -3.56 -0.46 -0.33
CA ALA A 58 -2.50 0.45 -0.72
C ALA A 58 -3.10 1.86 -0.82
N CYS A 59 -2.33 2.88 -0.45
CA CYS A 59 -2.72 4.27 -0.60
C CYS A 59 -1.49 5.14 -0.83
N VAL A 60 -1.48 5.91 -1.92
CA VAL A 60 -0.44 6.91 -2.17
C VAL A 60 -0.82 8.22 -1.50
N SER A 61 0.17 8.85 -0.85
CA SER A 61 0.05 10.17 -0.23
C SER A 61 -0.43 11.23 -1.23
N HIS A 62 -1.04 12.30 -0.73
CA HIS A 62 -1.51 13.39 -1.58
C HIS A 62 -0.39 14.06 -2.40
N SER A 63 0.85 14.08 -1.88
CA SER A 63 2.02 14.59 -2.60
C SER A 63 2.55 13.64 -3.68
N GLY A 64 2.04 12.41 -3.77
CA GLY A 64 2.43 11.45 -4.80
C GLY A 64 3.79 10.81 -4.61
N ILE A 65 4.43 10.94 -3.44
CA ILE A 65 5.82 10.46 -3.23
C ILE A 65 5.93 9.30 -2.24
N ASN A 66 4.91 9.06 -1.42
CA ASN A 66 4.88 7.98 -0.43
C ASN A 66 3.71 7.03 -0.69
N LEU A 67 3.92 5.74 -0.44
CA LEU A 67 2.92 4.69 -0.53
C LEU A 67 2.83 3.95 0.81
N VAL A 68 1.62 3.83 1.35
CA VAL A 68 1.34 3.01 2.53
C VAL A 68 0.60 1.75 2.10
N THR A 69 0.98 0.62 2.68
CA THR A 69 0.23 -0.64 2.53
C THR A 69 -0.15 -1.25 3.88
N GLY A 70 -1.19 -2.08 3.86
CA GLY A 70 -1.61 -2.89 5.00
C GLY A 70 -1.76 -4.35 4.60
N ASP A 71 -1.33 -5.27 5.46
CA ASP A 71 -1.47 -6.72 5.28
C ASP A 71 -2.36 -7.38 6.34
N ASP A 72 -2.62 -8.67 6.15
CA ASP A 72 -3.43 -9.55 7.00
C ASP A 72 -2.82 -9.80 8.40
N PHE A 73 -1.52 -9.57 8.58
CA PHE A 73 -0.84 -9.67 9.87
C PHE A 73 -0.96 -8.39 10.71
N GLY A 74 -1.68 -7.37 10.23
CA GLY A 74 -1.82 -6.09 10.92
C GLY A 74 -0.57 -5.20 10.79
N MET A 75 0.30 -5.49 9.82
CA MET A 75 1.46 -4.66 9.54
C MET A 75 1.08 -3.54 8.57
N VAL A 76 1.51 -2.33 8.90
CA VAL A 76 1.46 -1.16 8.03
C VAL A 76 2.87 -0.83 7.55
N LYS A 77 3.07 -0.73 6.25
CA LYS A 77 4.38 -0.56 5.61
C LYS A 77 4.42 0.72 4.79
N LEU A 78 5.48 1.52 4.95
CA LEU A 78 5.72 2.74 4.16
C LEU A 78 6.82 2.52 3.12
N PHE A 79 6.55 2.90 1.87
CA PHE A 79 7.45 2.86 0.73
C PHE A 79 7.50 4.21 0.02
N ASP A 80 8.54 4.44 -0.77
CA ASP A 80 8.56 5.50 -1.76
C ASP A 80 7.63 5.13 -2.93
N PHE A 81 7.01 6.13 -3.56
CA PHE A 81 6.17 5.96 -4.75
C PHE A 81 6.76 6.73 -5.93
N PRO A 82 6.83 6.14 -7.14
CA PRO A 82 6.50 4.73 -7.43
C PRO A 82 7.57 3.76 -6.90
N CYS A 83 7.17 2.52 -6.61
CA CYS A 83 8.07 1.42 -6.26
C CYS A 83 8.01 0.28 -7.30
N PRO A 84 8.58 0.50 -8.51
CA PRO A 84 8.57 -0.48 -9.60
C PRO A 84 9.58 -1.61 -9.42
N GLU A 85 10.48 -1.50 -8.45
CA GLU A 85 11.45 -2.54 -8.14
C GLU A 85 10.85 -3.58 -7.20
N LYS A 86 10.92 -4.85 -7.60
CA LYS A 86 10.53 -5.96 -6.72
C LYS A 86 11.40 -5.96 -5.47
N PHE A 87 10.76 -6.22 -4.33
CA PHE A 87 11.44 -6.43 -3.04
C PHE A 87 12.15 -5.19 -2.49
N VAL A 88 11.62 -4.00 -2.76
CA VAL A 88 12.08 -2.77 -2.10
C VAL A 88 12.00 -2.93 -0.59
N ARG A 89 13.04 -2.43 0.07
CA ARG A 89 13.04 -2.35 1.52
C ARG A 89 12.02 -1.31 1.93
N THR A 90 11.05 -1.74 2.72
CA THR A 90 10.14 -0.83 3.40
C THR A 90 10.95 0.13 4.27
N CYS A 91 10.65 1.42 4.17
CA CYS A 91 11.28 2.46 4.98
C CYS A 91 10.89 2.31 6.45
N PHE A 92 9.61 2.02 6.72
CA PHE A 92 9.07 1.83 8.07
C PHE A 92 8.01 0.73 8.11
N CYS A 93 8.05 -0.09 9.16
CA CYS A 93 7.00 -1.05 9.47
C CYS A 93 6.38 -0.68 10.81
N ILE A 94 5.07 -0.57 10.85
CA ILE A 94 4.29 -0.25 12.05
C ILE A 94 3.35 -1.42 12.31
N VAL A 95 3.38 -1.99 13.52
CA VAL A 95 2.39 -2.99 13.95
C VAL A 95 1.35 -2.28 14.80
N ALA A 96 0.09 -2.36 14.41
CA ALA A 96 -1.02 -1.91 15.24
C ALA A 96 -1.55 -3.12 16.02
N THR A 97 -1.26 -3.19 17.32
CA THR A 97 -1.89 -4.21 18.19
C THR A 97 -2.95 -3.54 19.06
N LYS A 98 -4.14 -4.14 19.14
CA LYS A 98 -5.17 -3.73 20.11
C LYS A 98 -4.83 -4.37 21.47
N SER A 99 -4.62 -3.55 22.49
CA SER A 99 -4.71 -3.99 23.89
C SER A 99 -6.17 -3.93 24.35
N ALA A 100 -6.55 -4.72 25.37
CA ALA A 100 -7.91 -4.76 25.93
C ALA A 100 -8.34 -3.45 26.63
N VAL A 101 -7.44 -2.47 26.73
CA VAL A 101 -7.70 -1.08 27.10
C VAL A 101 -7.46 -0.26 25.83
N ASP A 102 -8.37 0.64 25.43
CA ASP A 102 -8.38 1.39 24.15
C ASP A 102 -7.12 2.24 23.89
N VAL A 103 -5.99 1.59 23.67
CA VAL A 103 -4.71 2.17 23.30
C VAL A 103 -4.22 1.38 22.11
N MET A 104 -4.30 2.00 20.94
CA MET A 104 -3.64 1.51 19.73
C MET A 104 -2.14 1.67 19.95
N VAL A 105 -1.47 0.58 20.34
CA VAL A 105 -0.01 0.59 20.50
C VAL A 105 0.59 0.42 19.11
N LEU A 106 1.27 1.46 18.65
CA LEU A 106 2.04 1.48 17.40
C LEU A 106 3.47 1.02 17.69
N TYR A 107 3.80 -0.22 17.33
CA TYR A 107 5.18 -0.70 17.41
C TYR A 107 5.94 -0.28 16.15
N TYR A 108 6.94 0.56 16.31
CA TYR A 108 7.81 1.05 15.24
C TYR A 108 9.06 0.17 15.12
N PHE A 109 9.34 -0.36 13.92
CA PHE A 109 10.56 -1.11 13.65
C PHE A 109 11.38 -0.39 12.57
N SER A 110 12.46 0.30 12.98
CA SER A 110 13.48 0.85 12.08
C SER A 110 14.88 0.51 12.58
N ARG A 111 15.78 0.14 11.66
CA ARG A 111 17.19 -0.13 11.98
C ARG A 111 18.02 1.15 12.23
N ARG A 112 17.45 2.36 12.20
CA ARG A 112 18.25 3.61 12.24
C ARG A 112 17.91 4.67 13.27
N ARG A 113 16.80 4.59 14.01
CA ARG A 113 16.53 5.44 15.20
C ARG A 113 15.23 5.00 15.85
N MET A 114 15.23 4.82 17.17
CA MET A 114 14.02 4.66 17.97
C MET A 114 13.37 6.04 18.11
N MET A 115 12.10 6.17 17.72
CA MET A 115 11.29 7.34 18.06
C MET A 115 10.04 6.82 18.75
N GLU A 116 9.92 7.16 20.04
CA GLU A 116 8.74 6.86 20.84
C GLU A 116 7.62 7.79 20.38
N ILE A 117 6.58 7.26 19.75
CA ILE A 117 5.39 8.04 19.42
C ILE A 117 4.48 7.94 20.64
N SER A 118 4.64 8.88 21.58
CA SER A 118 3.75 8.97 22.74
C SER A 118 2.30 9.16 22.28
N PRO A 119 1.33 8.47 22.89
CA PRO A 119 -0.08 8.64 22.57
C PRO A 119 -0.50 10.02 23.07
N THR A 120 -0.70 10.97 22.17
CA THR A 120 -1.52 12.15 22.46
C THR A 120 -2.80 12.07 21.64
N LEU A 121 -3.66 11.13 22.03
CA LEU A 121 -5.10 11.37 21.92
C LEU A 121 -5.51 12.07 23.22
N ASN A 122 -5.50 13.41 23.19
CA ASN A 122 -6.44 14.15 24.03
C ASN A 122 -7.79 14.08 23.30
N LEU A 123 -8.69 13.27 23.83
CA LEU A 123 -10.13 13.53 23.77
C LEU A 123 -10.60 13.88 25.18
#